data_AF-A0A317IK32-F1
#
_entry.id   AF-A0A317IK32-F1
#
_cell.length_a   1.000
_cell.length_b   1.000
_cell.length_c   1.000
_cell.angle_alpha   90.00
_cell.angle_beta   90.00
_cell.angle_gamma   90.00
#
_symmetry.space_group_name_H-M   'P 1'
#
loop_
_entity.id
_entity.type
_entity.pdbx_description
1 polymer ?
#
loop_
_entity_poly.entity_id
_entity_poly.type
_entity_poly.pdbx_seq_one_letter_code
_entity_poly.pdbx_strand_id
1 'polypeptide(L)'
;MKNAIRKIFPGEPEVQEYITIKVGEEIWETVFLETNRQSINISGSHWLLSLEPMVIGVFLCNKIQIGKNQEFKIRYKSKNSTFTEAVMFGSYFDSFDEPEGTLYLFEINRTNIFQKNWLFRTGLYRRYFVSRQPSKNKYKSLVGAFSYPRKVKLVSFKQDHYYNIFPMDLLGEVGAGYHVFGLRHSNIALEKMLQSAKVVVSDISFEHKKIIYDLGKHHGTNPPPVQQLPFQVNLTSKFGFYIPEWIENYREIEITRKLNLGSHMLLWGKILQTVNMAPKPTQLAHIHFLHYLQLKKFGENYPKVD
;
A
#
# COMPACT_ATOMS: atom_id res chain seq x y z
N MET A 1 -4.57 -18.38 25.38
CA MET A 1 -4.73 -19.66 24.66
C MET A 1 -5.15 -19.40 23.22
N LYS A 2 -4.74 -20.26 22.28
CA LYS A 2 -5.01 -20.27 20.83
C LYS A 2 -3.97 -19.54 19.97
N ASN A 3 -2.98 -20.31 19.52
CA ASN A 3 -2.47 -20.30 18.13
C ASN A 3 -1.55 -21.51 17.91
N ALA A 4 -1.92 -22.68 18.42
CA ALA A 4 -1.24 -23.92 18.07
C ALA A 4 -1.89 -24.49 16.80
N ILE A 5 -1.05 -24.72 15.79
CA ILE A 5 -1.32 -25.27 14.44
C ILE A 5 -1.65 -24.20 13.38
N ARG A 6 -0.56 -23.63 12.83
CA ARG A 6 -0.52 -22.48 11.92
C ARG A 6 0.10 -22.79 10.54
N LYS A 7 0.58 -24.02 10.34
CA LYS A 7 1.16 -24.50 9.06
C LYS A 7 0.14 -25.38 8.33
N ILE A 8 0.04 -25.25 7.01
CA ILE A 8 -0.83 -26.08 6.17
C ILE A 8 -0.16 -27.43 5.90
N PHE A 9 1.15 -27.42 5.66
CA PHE A 9 2.00 -28.59 5.49
C PHE A 9 3.35 -28.42 6.22
N PRO A 10 4.07 -29.49 6.56
CA PRO A 10 5.44 -29.41 7.06
C PRO A 10 6.33 -28.62 6.08
N GLY A 11 7.04 -27.61 6.56
CA GLY A 11 7.90 -26.73 5.75
C GLY A 11 7.21 -25.51 5.13
N GLU A 12 5.88 -25.40 5.17
CA GLU A 12 5.19 -24.19 4.71
C GLU A 12 5.23 -23.06 5.74
N PRO A 13 5.17 -21.78 5.29
CA PRO A 13 5.07 -20.65 6.18
C PRO A 13 3.78 -20.73 6.98
N GLU A 14 3.78 -20.07 8.12
CA GLU A 14 2.56 -19.80 8.84
C GLU A 14 1.56 -19.01 7.96
N VAL A 15 0.28 -19.41 8.00
CA VAL A 15 -0.79 -18.68 7.30
C VAL A 15 -0.99 -17.31 7.93
N GLN A 16 -0.64 -16.28 7.17
CA GLN A 16 -0.83 -14.87 7.51
C GLN A 16 -1.64 -14.19 6.39
N GLU A 17 -2.20 -13.02 6.66
CA GLU A 17 -2.90 -12.24 5.62
C GLU A 17 -1.88 -11.64 4.64
N TYR A 18 -0.86 -10.99 5.19
CA TYR A 18 0.23 -10.38 4.45
C TYR A 18 1.54 -11.07 4.79
N ILE A 19 2.40 -11.18 3.79
CA ILE A 19 3.79 -11.58 3.94
C ILE A 19 4.66 -10.38 3.66
N THR A 20 5.56 -10.12 4.59
CA THR A 20 6.57 -9.08 4.47
C THR A 20 7.73 -9.58 3.63
N ILE A 21 8.09 -8.79 2.63
CA ILE A 21 9.11 -9.12 1.64
C ILE A 21 10.10 -7.97 1.47
N LYS A 22 11.30 -8.33 1.01
CA LYS A 22 12.32 -7.39 0.55
C LYS A 22 12.16 -7.20 -0.96
N VAL A 23 11.88 -5.97 -1.40
CA VAL A 23 11.74 -5.60 -2.82
C VAL A 23 12.94 -4.78 -3.24
N GLY A 24 13.60 -5.20 -4.33
CA GLY A 24 14.70 -4.45 -4.95
C GLY A 24 14.19 -3.33 -5.86
N GLU A 25 15.00 -2.95 -6.86
CA GLU A 25 14.58 -1.99 -7.89
C GLU A 25 13.52 -2.59 -8.83
N GLU A 26 13.61 -3.89 -9.09
CA GLU A 26 12.72 -4.59 -10.00
C GLU A 26 11.55 -5.24 -9.27
N ILE A 27 10.34 -4.94 -9.73
CA ILE A 27 9.11 -5.65 -9.37
C ILE A 27 8.76 -6.60 -10.50
N TRP A 28 8.53 -7.88 -10.18
CA TRP A 28 8.28 -8.90 -11.19
C TRP A 28 6.83 -8.93 -11.63
N GLU A 29 5.92 -8.34 -10.89
CA GLU A 29 4.53 -8.27 -11.27
C GLU A 29 4.30 -7.09 -12.23
N THR A 30 3.51 -7.36 -13.26
CA THR A 30 3.02 -6.36 -14.20
C THR A 30 1.52 -6.21 -14.02
N VAL A 31 1.07 -4.96 -14.08
CA VAL A 31 -0.34 -4.60 -13.85
C VAL A 31 -0.85 -3.84 -15.05
N PHE A 32 -2.01 -4.25 -15.56
CA PHE A 32 -2.64 -3.65 -16.72
C PHE A 32 -4.01 -3.11 -16.36
N LEU A 33 -4.29 -1.86 -16.74
CA LEU A 33 -5.63 -1.30 -16.79
C LEU A 33 -6.22 -1.60 -18.16
N GLU A 34 -7.24 -2.43 -18.19
CA GLU A 34 -7.97 -2.82 -19.39
C GLU A 34 -9.33 -2.11 -19.42
N THR A 35 -9.61 -1.48 -20.54
CA THR A 35 -10.90 -0.92 -20.92
C THR A 35 -11.40 -1.63 -22.18
N ASN A 36 -12.59 -1.28 -22.67
CA ASN A 36 -13.11 -1.85 -23.93
C ASN A 36 -12.25 -1.50 -25.15
N ARG A 37 -11.41 -0.46 -25.07
CA ARG A 37 -10.65 0.08 -26.21
C ARG A 37 -9.16 -0.20 -26.14
N GLN A 38 -8.61 -0.36 -24.94
CA GLN A 38 -7.16 -0.40 -24.73
C GLN A 38 -6.76 -1.13 -23.46
N SER A 39 -5.53 -1.64 -23.47
CA SER A 39 -4.84 -2.23 -22.32
C SER A 39 -3.58 -1.42 -22.05
N ILE A 40 -3.52 -0.76 -20.89
CA ILE A 40 -2.44 0.15 -20.51
C ILE A 40 -1.64 -0.48 -19.38
N ASN A 41 -0.31 -0.53 -19.50
CA ASN A 41 0.56 -0.94 -18.41
C ASN A 41 0.58 0.16 -17.33
N ILE A 42 0.15 -0.18 -16.12
CA ILE A 42 0.07 0.70 -14.95
C ILE A 42 0.96 0.19 -13.80
N SER A 43 1.97 -0.63 -14.13
CA SER A 43 2.96 -1.11 -13.16
C SER A 43 3.69 0.08 -12.56
N GLY A 44 3.67 0.20 -11.22
CA GLY A 44 4.28 1.32 -10.51
C GLY A 44 3.45 2.60 -10.46
N SER A 45 2.36 2.73 -11.23
CA SER A 45 1.49 3.92 -11.24
C SER A 45 0.07 3.65 -10.72
N HIS A 46 -0.07 2.66 -9.84
CA HIS A 46 -1.36 2.32 -9.23
C HIS A 46 -1.22 2.00 -7.73
N TRP A 47 -2.20 2.44 -6.94
CA TRP A 47 -2.14 2.37 -5.47
C TRP A 47 -3.49 2.00 -4.87
N LEU A 48 -3.46 1.24 -3.79
CA LEU A 48 -4.62 0.99 -2.94
C LEU A 48 -4.83 2.19 -2.02
N LEU A 49 -5.99 2.84 -2.12
CA LEU A 49 -6.29 4.10 -1.41
C LEU A 49 -7.42 3.95 -0.38
N SER A 50 -8.25 2.92 -0.50
CA SER A 50 -9.22 2.56 0.54
C SER A 50 -9.48 1.05 0.51
N LEU A 51 -9.89 0.50 1.66
CA LEU A 51 -10.23 -0.92 1.82
C LEU A 51 -11.74 -1.16 1.86
N GLU A 52 -12.55 -0.12 2.12
CA GLU A 52 -14.00 -0.24 2.26
C GLU A 52 -14.71 1.10 1.94
N PRO A 53 -15.28 1.27 0.72
CA PRO A 53 -15.11 0.36 -0.42
C PRO A 53 -13.66 0.29 -0.87
N MET A 54 -13.30 -0.78 -1.59
CA MET A 54 -11.94 -0.90 -2.09
C MET A 54 -11.74 0.08 -3.25
N VAL A 55 -10.81 1.03 -3.08
CA VAL A 55 -10.51 2.05 -4.08
C VAL A 55 -9.07 1.91 -4.55
N ILE A 56 -8.88 1.82 -5.86
CA ILE A 56 -7.57 1.87 -6.51
C ILE A 56 -7.44 3.23 -7.22
N GLY A 57 -6.35 3.95 -6.95
CA GLY A 57 -5.93 5.09 -7.75
C GLY A 57 -4.97 4.65 -8.84
N VAL A 58 -5.12 5.17 -10.06
CA VAL A 58 -4.21 4.92 -11.19
C VAL A 58 -3.81 6.24 -11.83
N PHE A 59 -2.52 6.55 -11.87
CA PHE A 59 -2.02 7.75 -12.54
C PHE A 59 -1.59 7.44 -13.96
N LEU A 60 -2.02 8.27 -14.90
CA LEU A 60 -1.68 8.17 -16.32
C LEU A 60 -1.26 9.55 -16.85
N CYS A 61 -0.10 9.61 -17.51
CA CYS A 61 0.37 10.84 -18.13
C CYS A 61 -0.52 11.27 -19.31
N ASN A 62 -1.05 10.28 -20.05
CA ASN A 62 -1.97 10.52 -21.13
C ASN A 62 -3.41 10.39 -20.61
N LYS A 63 -4.21 11.45 -20.82
CA LYS A 63 -5.64 11.40 -20.50
C LYS A 63 -6.31 10.32 -21.33
N ILE A 64 -7.16 9.54 -20.67
CA ILE A 64 -7.97 8.51 -21.30
C ILE A 64 -9.44 8.87 -21.13
N GLN A 65 -10.22 8.70 -22.19
CA GLN A 65 -11.67 8.87 -22.09
C GLN A 65 -12.25 7.64 -21.38
N ILE A 66 -12.68 7.83 -20.14
CA ILE A 66 -13.42 6.83 -19.37
C ILE A 66 -14.85 7.34 -19.24
N GLY A 67 -15.82 6.59 -19.78
CA GLY A 67 -17.22 6.90 -19.58
C GLY A 67 -17.60 6.76 -18.10
N LYS A 68 -18.47 7.63 -17.60
CA LYS A 68 -19.12 7.38 -16.30
C LYS A 68 -19.76 5.99 -16.32
N ASN A 69 -19.52 5.18 -15.28
CA ASN A 69 -19.98 3.80 -15.16
C ASN A 69 -19.39 2.80 -16.17
N GLN A 70 -18.32 3.15 -16.90
CA GLN A 70 -17.62 2.17 -17.71
C GLN A 70 -16.93 1.13 -16.82
N GLU A 71 -17.21 -0.15 -17.06
CA GLU A 71 -16.49 -1.24 -16.38
C GLU A 71 -15.03 -1.23 -16.83
N PHE A 72 -14.13 -1.30 -15.87
CA PHE A 72 -12.71 -1.51 -16.11
C PHE A 72 -12.27 -2.83 -15.48
N LYS A 73 -11.11 -3.30 -15.93
CA LYS A 73 -10.45 -4.49 -15.39
C LYS A 73 -9.00 -4.13 -15.07
N ILE A 74 -8.56 -4.35 -13.84
CA ILE A 74 -7.15 -4.32 -13.46
C ILE A 74 -6.65 -5.76 -13.43
N ARG A 75 -5.71 -6.09 -14.31
CA ARG A 75 -5.15 -7.43 -14.45
C ARG A 75 -3.72 -7.47 -13.92
N TYR A 76 -3.47 -8.41 -13.02
CA TYR A 76 -2.15 -8.69 -12.44
C TYR A 76 -1.55 -9.92 -13.10
N LYS A 77 -0.29 -9.84 -13.55
CA LYS A 77 0.47 -10.93 -14.16
C LYS A 77 1.89 -10.95 -13.61
N SER A 78 2.47 -12.12 -13.45
CA SER A 78 3.93 -12.23 -13.28
C SER A 78 4.64 -11.95 -14.61
N LYS A 79 5.79 -11.27 -14.59
CA LYS A 79 6.57 -10.87 -15.77
C LYS A 79 7.08 -12.08 -16.56
N ASN A 80 7.43 -13.17 -15.89
CA ASN A 80 7.94 -14.38 -16.56
C ASN A 80 6.84 -15.40 -16.84
N SER A 81 5.58 -15.07 -16.57
CA SER A 81 4.45 -15.98 -16.75
C SER A 81 3.35 -15.35 -17.61
N THR A 82 2.79 -16.13 -18.53
CA THR A 82 1.52 -15.77 -19.16
C THR A 82 0.34 -15.89 -18.20
N PHE A 83 0.59 -16.40 -16.98
CA PHE A 83 -0.40 -16.61 -15.94
C PHE A 83 -0.94 -15.30 -15.38
N THR A 84 -2.27 -15.18 -15.38
CA THR A 84 -2.96 -14.10 -14.68
C THR A 84 -3.17 -14.48 -13.23
N GLU A 85 -2.75 -13.64 -12.30
CA GLU A 85 -2.80 -13.91 -10.86
C GLU A 85 -4.11 -13.43 -10.24
N ALA A 86 -4.54 -12.24 -10.66
CA ALA A 86 -5.80 -11.64 -10.25
C ALA A 86 -6.37 -10.74 -11.35
N VAL A 87 -7.70 -10.65 -11.39
CA VAL A 87 -8.44 -9.67 -12.19
C VAL A 87 -9.45 -8.98 -11.30
N MET A 88 -9.30 -7.68 -11.13
CA MET A 88 -10.20 -6.83 -10.35
C MET A 88 -11.08 -6.05 -11.31
N PHE A 89 -12.38 -6.05 -11.07
CA PHE A 89 -13.39 -5.35 -11.86
C PHE A 89 -13.99 -4.25 -11.01
N GLY A 90 -14.29 -3.12 -11.65
CA GLY A 90 -14.87 -2.00 -10.94
C GLY A 90 -15.44 -0.94 -11.86
N SER A 91 -15.81 0.17 -11.24
CA SER A 91 -16.32 1.38 -11.89
C SER A 91 -15.45 2.60 -11.59
N TYR A 92 -15.17 3.39 -12.63
CA TYR A 92 -14.62 4.73 -12.48
C TYR A 92 -15.65 5.65 -11.80
N PHE A 93 -15.22 6.47 -10.85
CA PHE A 93 -16.12 7.42 -10.19
C PHE A 93 -15.58 8.84 -10.06
N ASP A 94 -14.25 9.06 -10.05
CA ASP A 94 -13.67 10.41 -9.90
C ASP A 94 -12.23 10.49 -10.43
N SER A 95 -11.71 11.70 -10.64
CA SER A 95 -10.34 11.94 -11.10
C SER A 95 -9.76 13.27 -10.64
N PHE A 96 -8.44 13.32 -10.49
CA PHE A 96 -7.68 14.56 -10.24
C PHE A 96 -6.74 14.84 -11.40
N ASP A 97 -6.96 15.98 -12.05
CA ASP A 97 -6.10 16.47 -13.13
C ASP A 97 -4.91 17.24 -12.58
N GLU A 98 -3.73 16.94 -13.13
CA GLU A 98 -2.48 17.62 -12.86
C GLU A 98 -1.73 17.93 -14.17
N PRO A 99 -0.73 18.82 -14.14
CA PRO A 99 0.03 19.17 -15.35
C PRO A 99 0.68 17.98 -16.06
N GLU A 100 1.10 16.97 -15.31
CA GLU A 100 1.80 15.79 -15.83
C GLU A 100 0.88 14.61 -16.17
N GLY A 101 -0.41 14.68 -15.82
CA GLY A 101 -1.34 13.56 -16.02
C GLY A 101 -2.57 13.63 -15.14
N THR A 102 -3.32 12.53 -15.10
CA THR A 102 -4.56 12.43 -14.34
C THR A 102 -4.50 11.22 -13.41
N LEU A 103 -4.86 11.39 -12.14
CA LEU A 103 -5.17 10.28 -11.25
C LEU A 103 -6.64 9.89 -11.44
N TYR A 104 -6.90 8.67 -11.90
CA TYR A 104 -8.24 8.10 -11.97
C TYR A 104 -8.51 7.29 -10.71
N LEU A 105 -9.69 7.45 -10.13
CA LEU A 105 -10.17 6.70 -8.98
C LEU A 105 -11.21 5.67 -9.40
N PHE A 106 -11.00 4.47 -8.89
CA PHE A 106 -11.72 3.28 -9.30
C PHE A 106 -12.21 2.51 -8.08
N GLU A 107 -13.53 2.31 -7.99
CA GLU A 107 -14.14 1.47 -6.97
C GLU A 107 -14.22 0.02 -7.45
N ILE A 108 -13.71 -0.91 -6.64
CA ILE A 108 -13.62 -2.33 -6.99
C ILE A 108 -14.85 -3.07 -6.48
N ASN A 109 -15.63 -3.61 -7.41
CA ASN A 109 -16.90 -4.29 -7.14
C ASN A 109 -16.73 -5.81 -7.10
N ARG A 110 -15.78 -6.36 -7.86
CA ARG A 110 -15.58 -7.80 -8.00
C ARG A 110 -14.10 -8.12 -8.18
N THR A 111 -13.66 -9.27 -7.67
CA THR A 111 -12.31 -9.75 -7.89
C THR A 111 -12.29 -11.25 -8.14
N ASN A 112 -11.57 -11.65 -9.19
CA ASN A 112 -11.22 -13.03 -9.49
C ASN A 112 -9.74 -13.23 -9.19
N ILE A 113 -9.43 -14.34 -8.52
CA ILE A 113 -8.08 -14.69 -8.09
C ILE A 113 -7.74 -16.08 -8.65
N PHE A 114 -6.46 -16.33 -8.93
CA PHE A 114 -6.01 -17.49 -9.70
C PHE A 114 -4.81 -18.23 -9.07
N GLN A 115 -4.18 -17.69 -8.02
CA GLN A 115 -2.94 -18.21 -7.42
C GLN A 115 -2.97 -19.70 -7.00
N LYS A 116 -4.13 -20.24 -6.59
CA LYS A 116 -4.30 -21.66 -6.25
C LYS A 116 -5.65 -22.17 -6.73
N ASN A 117 -5.87 -23.48 -6.78
CA ASN A 117 -7.18 -24.02 -7.17
C ASN A 117 -8.31 -23.57 -6.23
N TRP A 118 -9.55 -23.67 -6.71
CA TRP A 118 -10.72 -23.16 -5.98
C TRP A 118 -10.92 -23.83 -4.61
N LEU A 119 -10.65 -25.14 -4.50
CA LEU A 119 -10.82 -25.93 -3.29
C LEU A 119 -9.86 -25.44 -2.20
N PHE A 120 -8.58 -25.29 -2.54
CA PHE A 120 -7.55 -24.79 -1.63
C PHE A 120 -7.90 -23.40 -1.09
N ARG A 121 -8.25 -22.46 -1.99
CA ARG A 121 -8.60 -21.08 -1.59
C ARG A 121 -9.81 -21.04 -0.66
N THR A 122 -10.80 -21.89 -0.91
CA THR A 122 -12.02 -21.95 -0.09
C THR A 122 -11.76 -22.59 1.26
N GLY A 123 -10.97 -23.65 1.32
CA GLY A 123 -10.51 -24.27 2.56
C GLY A 123 -9.72 -23.28 3.41
N LEU A 124 -8.76 -22.56 2.80
CA LEU A 124 -7.96 -21.54 3.46
C LEU A 124 -8.84 -20.41 4.03
N TYR A 125 -9.73 -19.86 3.20
CA TYR A 125 -10.67 -18.82 3.62
C TYR A 125 -11.53 -19.27 4.82
N ARG A 126 -12.15 -20.45 4.72
CA ARG A 126 -13.01 -21.00 5.78
C ARG A 126 -12.27 -21.24 7.08
N ARG A 127 -11.04 -21.77 7.00
CA ARG A 127 -10.26 -22.14 8.18
C ARG A 127 -9.62 -20.94 8.89
N TYR A 128 -9.16 -19.93 8.15
CA TYR A 128 -8.31 -18.88 8.71
C TYR A 128 -8.90 -17.45 8.65
N PHE A 129 -9.84 -17.18 7.74
CA PHE A 129 -10.28 -15.82 7.45
C PHE A 129 -11.77 -15.55 7.71
N VAL A 130 -12.63 -16.57 7.77
CA VAL A 130 -14.07 -16.40 8.04
C VAL A 130 -14.34 -15.69 9.37
N SER A 131 -13.55 -15.95 10.40
CA SER A 131 -13.71 -15.30 11.70
C SER A 131 -13.13 -13.88 11.76
N ARG A 132 -12.36 -13.45 10.74
CA ARG A 132 -11.58 -12.21 10.73
C ARG A 132 -11.99 -11.19 9.68
N GLN A 133 -12.68 -11.60 8.61
CA GLN A 133 -13.01 -10.71 7.49
C GLN A 133 -14.51 -10.73 7.14
N PRO A 134 -15.15 -9.56 6.98
CA PRO A 134 -16.61 -9.47 6.90
C PRO A 134 -17.24 -9.97 5.59
N SER A 135 -16.48 -10.28 4.52
CA SER A 135 -17.04 -10.97 3.35
C SER A 135 -15.99 -11.69 2.48
N LYS A 136 -16.42 -12.73 1.74
CA LYS A 136 -15.56 -13.46 0.78
C LYS A 136 -15.09 -12.56 -0.36
N ASN A 137 -15.89 -11.58 -0.77
CA ASN A 137 -15.52 -10.62 -1.81
C ASN A 137 -14.40 -9.70 -1.31
N LYS A 138 -14.51 -9.16 -0.09
CA LYS A 138 -13.46 -8.34 0.53
C LYS A 138 -12.13 -9.10 0.60
N TYR A 139 -12.16 -10.37 1.03
CA TYR A 139 -10.99 -11.24 1.02
C TYR A 139 -10.35 -11.34 -0.37
N LYS A 140 -11.13 -11.65 -1.41
CA LYS A 140 -10.61 -11.74 -2.78
C LYS A 140 -10.04 -10.42 -3.28
N SER A 141 -10.68 -9.31 -2.97
CA SER A 141 -10.21 -7.98 -3.36
C SER A 141 -8.89 -7.62 -2.68
N LEU A 142 -8.72 -7.97 -1.40
CA LEU A 142 -7.43 -7.85 -0.71
C LEU A 142 -6.35 -8.73 -1.36
N VAL A 143 -6.67 -9.99 -1.65
CA VAL A 143 -5.75 -10.90 -2.36
C VAL A 143 -5.33 -10.30 -3.70
N GLY A 144 -6.27 -9.75 -4.47
CA GLY A 144 -5.99 -9.11 -5.76
C GLY A 144 -5.12 -7.86 -5.62
N ALA A 145 -5.48 -6.94 -4.74
CA ALA A 145 -4.75 -5.69 -4.52
C ALA A 145 -3.31 -5.93 -4.05
N PHE A 146 -3.08 -7.00 -3.28
CA PHE A 146 -1.75 -7.42 -2.79
C PHE A 146 -1.15 -8.58 -3.61
N SER A 147 -1.61 -8.78 -4.86
CA SER A 147 -0.87 -9.52 -5.90
C SER A 147 0.16 -8.64 -6.61
N TYR A 148 0.43 -7.46 -6.07
CA TYR A 148 1.52 -6.57 -6.45
C TYR A 148 2.14 -6.03 -5.17
N PRO A 149 3.49 -6.00 -5.04
CA PRO A 149 4.15 -5.51 -3.83
C PRO A 149 3.72 -4.10 -3.43
N ARG A 150 3.15 -3.96 -2.23
CA ARG A 150 2.78 -2.67 -1.64
C ARG A 150 3.89 -2.20 -0.71
N LYS A 151 4.65 -1.21 -1.18
CA LYS A 151 5.78 -0.64 -0.46
C LYS A 151 5.30 0.01 0.83
N VAL A 152 5.94 -0.33 1.94
CA VAL A 152 5.73 0.31 3.22
C VAL A 152 6.63 1.55 3.28
N LYS A 153 6.06 2.68 3.67
CA LYS A 153 6.80 3.91 3.99
C LYS A 153 6.54 4.31 5.43
N LEU A 154 7.40 5.15 5.99
CA LEU A 154 7.12 5.83 7.24
C LEU A 154 6.47 7.17 6.95
N VAL A 155 5.38 7.44 7.67
CA VAL A 155 4.68 8.72 7.66
C VAL A 155 4.96 9.40 8.99
N SER A 156 5.53 10.60 8.93
CA SER A 156 5.76 11.45 10.09
C SER A 156 4.92 12.71 10.01
N PHE A 157 4.33 13.11 11.12
CA PHE A 157 3.75 14.44 11.26
C PHE A 157 3.99 15.03 12.66
N LYS A 158 3.95 16.35 12.76
CA LYS A 158 4.10 17.08 14.02
C LYS A 158 3.18 18.31 14.03
N GLN A 159 2.57 18.57 15.18
CA GLN A 159 1.78 19.76 15.48
C GLN A 159 2.03 20.13 16.94
N ASP A 160 2.64 21.29 17.17
CA ASP A 160 3.05 21.77 18.50
C ASP A 160 3.91 20.72 19.25
N HIS A 161 3.45 20.26 20.40
CA HIS A 161 4.09 19.21 21.20
C HIS A 161 3.68 17.78 20.80
N TYR A 162 2.68 17.64 19.94
CA TYR A 162 2.23 16.35 19.44
C TYR A 162 3.01 15.96 18.18
N TYR A 163 3.36 14.69 18.04
CA TYR A 163 3.89 14.13 16.80
C TYR A 163 3.34 12.72 16.60
N ASN A 164 3.57 12.12 15.44
CA ASN A 164 3.41 10.68 15.26
C ASN A 164 4.32 10.20 14.13
N ILE A 165 4.84 8.98 14.24
CA ILE A 165 5.62 8.30 13.22
C ILE A 165 5.04 6.90 13.07
N PHE A 166 4.49 6.57 11.91
CA PHE A 166 3.82 5.28 11.71
C PHE A 166 4.04 4.72 10.30
N PRO A 167 4.08 3.38 10.15
CA PRO A 167 4.16 2.76 8.84
C PRO A 167 2.83 2.86 8.09
N MET A 168 2.91 3.02 6.77
CA MET A 168 1.75 2.99 5.88
C MET A 168 2.11 2.42 4.52
N ASP A 169 1.17 1.68 3.92
CA ASP A 169 1.29 1.04 2.60
C ASP A 169 0.17 1.43 1.62
N LEU A 170 -0.83 2.20 2.08
CA LEU A 170 -1.87 2.81 1.26
C LEU A 170 -1.44 4.22 0.83
N LEU A 171 -0.41 4.31 -0.01
CA LEU A 171 0.14 5.57 -0.50
C LEU A 171 0.83 5.40 -1.85
N GLY A 172 1.05 6.51 -2.56
CA GLY A 172 1.64 6.48 -3.89
C GLY A 172 2.10 7.82 -4.45
N GLU A 173 3.27 7.85 -5.08
CA GLU A 173 3.79 9.05 -5.76
C GLU A 173 3.08 9.26 -7.10
N VAL A 174 2.52 10.45 -7.30
CA VAL A 174 1.71 10.80 -8.46
C VAL A 174 2.46 11.86 -9.28
N GLY A 175 2.95 11.46 -10.46
CA GLY A 175 3.88 12.27 -11.23
C GLY A 175 5.16 12.59 -10.43
N ALA A 176 5.83 13.69 -10.77
CA ALA A 176 7.01 14.17 -10.05
C ALA A 176 6.67 15.09 -8.86
N GLY A 177 5.43 15.58 -8.78
CA GLY A 177 5.05 16.68 -7.89
C GLY A 177 4.09 16.34 -6.76
N TYR A 178 3.50 15.14 -6.74
CA TYR A 178 2.40 14.84 -5.81
C TYR A 178 2.54 13.49 -5.11
N HIS A 179 1.83 13.37 -4.00
CA HIS A 179 1.70 12.15 -3.25
C HIS A 179 0.24 11.96 -2.81
N VAL A 180 -0.24 10.72 -2.86
CA VAL A 180 -1.57 10.35 -2.37
C VAL A 180 -1.49 9.37 -1.23
N PHE A 181 -2.48 9.46 -0.34
CA PHE A 181 -2.54 8.72 0.90
C PHE A 181 -3.97 8.23 1.14
N GLY A 182 -4.13 6.97 1.52
CA GLY A 182 -5.37 6.41 2.05
C GLY A 182 -5.28 6.28 3.57
N LEU A 183 -5.70 7.31 4.32
CA LEU A 183 -5.61 7.30 5.78
C LEU A 183 -6.95 6.90 6.41
N ARG A 184 -6.97 5.92 7.31
CA ARG A 184 -8.21 5.48 7.99
C ARG A 184 -8.82 6.62 8.80
N HIS A 185 -10.15 6.73 8.78
CA HIS A 185 -10.87 7.67 9.66
C HIS A 185 -10.66 7.40 11.14
N SER A 186 -10.41 6.13 11.50
CA SER A 186 -10.12 5.73 12.89
C SER A 186 -8.72 6.10 13.35
N ASN A 187 -7.86 6.66 12.49
CA ASN A 187 -6.52 7.06 12.87
C ASN A 187 -6.58 8.41 13.60
N ILE A 188 -6.14 8.43 14.85
CA ILE A 188 -6.10 9.64 15.70
C ILE A 188 -5.27 10.78 15.11
N ALA A 189 -4.35 10.46 14.17
CA ALA A 189 -3.54 11.41 13.45
C ALA A 189 -4.33 12.23 12.41
N LEU A 190 -5.44 11.69 11.89
CA LEU A 190 -6.08 12.24 10.69
C LEU A 190 -6.52 13.69 10.91
N GLU A 191 -7.24 13.99 11.99
CA GLU A 191 -7.74 15.34 12.25
C GLU A 191 -6.59 16.35 12.40
N LYS A 192 -5.52 15.97 13.11
CA LYS A 192 -4.33 16.81 13.31
C LYS A 192 -3.56 17.04 12.01
N MET A 193 -3.42 16.01 11.19
CA MET A 193 -2.82 16.11 9.86
C MET A 193 -3.63 17.01 8.92
N LEU A 194 -4.97 16.95 9.01
CA LEU A 194 -5.86 17.81 8.23
C LEU A 194 -5.78 19.27 8.69
N GLN A 195 -5.58 19.52 9.97
CA GLN A 195 -5.39 20.87 10.52
C GLN A 195 -4.03 21.46 10.14
N SER A 196 -2.95 20.67 10.26
CA SER A 196 -1.60 21.14 9.93
C SER A 196 -1.36 21.23 8.42
N ALA A 197 -2.11 20.45 7.63
CA ALA A 197 -1.96 20.25 6.20
C ALA A 197 -0.52 19.89 5.78
N LYS A 198 0.27 19.28 6.69
CA LYS A 198 1.69 18.98 6.47
C LYS A 198 2.00 17.57 6.92
N VAL A 199 2.76 16.86 6.08
CA VAL A 199 3.19 15.48 6.34
C VAL A 199 4.57 15.25 5.73
N VAL A 200 5.31 14.31 6.31
CA VAL A 200 6.57 13.81 5.76
C VAL A 200 6.43 12.34 5.44
N VAL A 201 6.86 11.93 4.24
CA VAL A 201 6.96 10.52 3.87
C VAL A 201 8.41 10.15 3.67
N SER A 202 8.82 9.07 4.32
CA SER A 202 10.17 8.55 4.29
C SER A 202 10.21 7.16 3.69
N ASP A 203 11.16 6.95 2.78
CA ASP A 203 11.54 5.61 2.36
C ASP A 203 12.29 4.91 3.49
N ILE A 204 12.11 3.60 3.58
CA ILE A 204 12.69 2.79 4.63
C ILE A 204 13.39 1.56 4.07
N SER A 205 14.59 1.30 4.58
CA SER A 205 15.26 0.02 4.42
C SER A 205 14.51 -1.11 5.11
N PHE A 206 14.53 -2.28 4.48
CA PHE A 206 14.05 -3.50 5.11
C PHE A 206 14.81 -3.87 6.40
N GLU A 207 16.05 -3.40 6.58
CA GLU A 207 16.90 -3.71 7.75
C GLU A 207 16.23 -3.28 9.08
N HIS A 208 15.37 -2.25 9.02
CA HIS A 208 14.70 -1.70 10.20
C HIS A 208 13.28 -2.26 10.45
N LYS A 209 12.89 -3.37 9.77
CA LYS A 209 11.52 -3.93 9.82
C LYS A 209 10.93 -4.02 11.23
N LYS A 210 11.73 -4.47 12.20
CA LYS A 210 11.26 -4.79 13.56
C LYS A 210 10.80 -3.51 14.25
N ILE A 211 11.64 -2.48 14.16
CA ILE A 211 11.37 -1.13 14.65
C ILE A 211 10.12 -0.56 13.96
N ILE A 212 10.03 -0.69 12.64
CA ILE A 212 8.90 -0.17 11.84
C ILE A 212 7.57 -0.80 12.29
N TYR A 213 7.52 -2.12 12.50
CA TYR A 213 6.30 -2.78 12.97
C TYR A 213 5.98 -2.47 14.43
N ASP A 214 7.00 -2.27 15.27
CA ASP A 214 6.79 -1.85 16.65
C ASP A 214 6.14 -0.45 16.72
N LEU A 215 6.51 0.47 15.83
CA LEU A 215 5.82 1.77 15.69
C LEU A 215 4.34 1.60 15.31
N GLY A 216 4.03 0.65 14.43
CA GLY A 216 2.66 0.35 14.01
C GLY A 216 1.73 -0.11 15.14
N LYS A 217 2.27 -0.61 16.27
CA LYS A 217 1.47 -1.05 17.43
C LYS A 217 0.81 0.12 18.19
N HIS A 218 1.32 1.33 18.00
CA HIS A 218 0.87 2.53 18.71
C HIS A 218 -0.07 3.44 17.91
N HIS A 219 -0.57 2.99 16.75
CA HIS A 219 -1.41 3.81 15.85
C HIS A 219 -2.70 4.36 16.48
N GLY A 220 -3.16 3.77 17.59
CA GLY A 220 -4.36 4.20 18.32
C GLY A 220 -4.08 4.89 19.66
N THR A 221 -2.82 5.09 20.03
CA THR A 221 -2.42 5.70 21.31
C THR A 221 -1.52 6.90 21.07
N ASN A 222 -1.43 7.79 22.07
CA ASN A 222 -0.41 8.85 22.02
C ASN A 222 0.98 8.21 21.87
N PRO A 223 1.85 8.78 21.02
CA PRO A 223 3.21 8.28 20.90
C PRO A 223 3.97 8.46 22.22
N PRO A 224 4.98 7.62 22.48
CA PRO A 224 5.89 7.84 23.60
C PRO A 224 6.64 9.18 23.41
N PRO A 225 7.23 9.75 24.46
CA PRO A 225 8.18 10.86 24.33
C PRO A 225 9.32 10.53 23.35
N VAL A 226 9.85 11.55 22.67
CA VAL A 226 10.92 11.39 21.65
C VAL A 226 12.13 10.62 22.20
N GLN A 227 12.50 10.88 23.45
CA GLN A 227 13.64 10.26 24.13
C GLN A 227 13.43 8.77 24.43
N GLN A 228 12.19 8.27 24.33
CA GLN A 228 11.83 6.87 24.55
C GLN A 228 11.66 6.09 23.23
N LEU A 229 11.87 6.73 22.08
CA LEU A 229 11.85 6.02 20.81
C LEU A 229 13.04 5.05 20.72
N PRO A 230 12.88 3.89 20.06
CA PRO A 230 13.94 2.88 19.94
C PRO A 230 15.02 3.25 18.90
N PHE A 231 15.11 4.52 18.52
CA PHE A 231 16.04 5.07 17.53
C PHE A 231 16.23 6.58 17.77
N GLN A 232 17.35 7.11 17.30
CA GLN A 232 17.58 8.55 17.27
C GLN A 232 16.75 9.20 16.16
N VAL A 233 16.40 10.47 16.37
CA VAL A 233 15.60 11.25 15.42
C VAL A 233 16.40 12.43 14.86
N ASN A 234 16.23 12.66 13.57
CA ASN A 234 16.60 13.89 12.88
C ASN A 234 15.38 14.78 12.68
N LEU A 235 15.62 16.07 12.46
CA LEU A 235 14.59 17.03 12.06
C LEU A 235 14.61 17.19 10.55
N THR A 236 13.43 17.21 9.92
CA THR A 236 13.32 17.56 8.51
C THR A 236 13.61 19.04 8.28
N SER A 237 14.16 19.38 7.12
CA SER A 237 14.65 20.72 6.83
C SER A 237 13.57 21.81 6.78
N LYS A 238 12.40 21.54 6.20
CA LYS A 238 11.36 22.55 5.96
C LYS A 238 10.33 22.61 7.07
N PHE A 239 9.88 21.45 7.54
CA PHE A 239 8.82 21.35 8.54
C PHE A 239 9.35 21.10 9.96
N GLY A 240 10.61 20.69 10.14
CA GLY A 240 11.15 20.36 11.46
C GLY A 240 10.43 19.17 12.10
N PHE A 241 10.01 18.19 11.29
CA PHE A 241 9.33 16.99 11.77
C PHE A 241 10.36 15.93 12.16
N TYR A 242 10.01 15.07 13.12
CA TYR A 242 10.88 13.96 13.53
C TYR A 242 10.85 12.85 12.48
N ILE A 243 12.03 12.44 12.03
CA ILE A 243 12.26 11.25 11.22
C ILE A 243 13.38 10.42 11.86
N PRO A 244 13.38 9.08 11.75
CA PRO A 244 14.51 8.27 12.19
C PRO A 244 15.82 8.69 11.51
N GLU A 245 16.95 8.59 12.21
CA GLU A 245 18.26 8.97 11.65
C GLU A 245 18.69 8.12 10.45
N TRP A 246 18.18 6.89 10.37
CA TRP A 246 18.50 5.88 9.36
C TRP A 246 17.63 5.97 8.10
N ILE A 247 16.76 6.97 7.97
CA ILE A 247 15.98 7.21 6.75
C ILE A 247 16.92 7.56 5.59
N GLU A 248 16.76 6.93 4.42
CA GLU A 248 17.60 7.27 3.26
C GLU A 248 17.05 8.42 2.43
N ASN A 249 15.74 8.57 2.33
CA ASN A 249 15.15 9.72 1.65
C ASN A 249 13.78 10.06 2.24
N TYR A 250 13.40 11.32 2.11
CA TYR A 250 12.09 11.78 2.52
C TYR A 250 11.56 12.88 1.62
N ARG A 251 10.23 13.03 1.65
CA ARG A 251 9.49 14.11 1.00
C ARG A 251 8.72 14.89 2.05
N GLU A 252 8.82 16.21 2.02
CA GLU A 252 8.00 17.12 2.81
C GLU A 252 6.84 17.58 1.95
N ILE A 253 5.62 17.27 2.38
CA ILE A 253 4.41 17.33 1.57
C ILE A 253 3.37 18.21 2.24
N GLU A 254 2.79 19.12 1.46
CA GLU A 254 1.64 19.93 1.84
C GLU A 254 0.37 19.31 1.29
N ILE A 255 -0.61 19.03 2.15
CA ILE A 255 -1.91 18.46 1.78
C ILE A 255 -2.77 19.57 1.18
N THR A 256 -3.15 19.42 -0.09
CA THR A 256 -3.91 20.43 -0.83
C THR A 256 -5.34 20.03 -1.12
N ARG A 257 -5.65 18.72 -1.16
CA ARG A 257 -7.03 18.23 -1.35
C ARG A 257 -7.30 17.02 -0.46
N LYS A 258 -8.58 16.79 -0.19
CA LYS A 258 -9.08 15.62 0.52
C LYS A 258 -10.37 15.10 -0.10
N LEU A 259 -10.56 13.79 -0.05
CA LEU A 259 -11.79 13.14 -0.54
C LEU A 259 -12.12 11.95 0.35
N ASN A 260 -13.37 11.85 0.82
CA ASN A 260 -13.80 10.70 1.61
C ASN A 260 -14.00 9.48 0.70
N LEU A 261 -13.24 8.41 0.93
CA LEU A 261 -13.29 7.14 0.19
C LEU A 261 -13.94 6.01 1.00
N GLY A 262 -14.92 6.35 1.85
CA GLY A 262 -15.56 5.41 2.77
C GLY A 262 -14.77 5.28 4.07
N SER A 263 -14.08 4.16 4.28
CA SER A 263 -13.33 3.88 5.52
C SER A 263 -11.99 4.62 5.61
N HIS A 264 -11.54 5.23 4.50
CA HIS A 264 -10.33 6.05 4.43
C HIS A 264 -10.65 7.43 3.89
N MET A 265 -9.90 8.42 4.32
CA MET A 265 -9.76 9.71 3.67
C MET A 265 -8.61 9.63 2.68
N LEU A 266 -8.88 9.94 1.41
CA LEU A 266 -7.84 10.29 0.46
C LEU A 266 -7.28 11.65 0.85
N LEU A 267 -5.98 11.71 1.09
CA LEU A 267 -5.24 12.96 1.15
C LEU A 267 -4.44 13.08 -0.13
N TRP A 268 -4.46 14.26 -0.73
CA TRP A 268 -3.69 14.59 -1.92
C TRP A 268 -2.74 15.72 -1.54
N GLY A 269 -1.44 15.48 -1.69
CA GLY A 269 -0.42 16.43 -1.25
C GLY A 269 0.60 16.76 -2.33
N LYS A 270 1.01 18.03 -2.36
CA LYS A 270 2.09 18.54 -3.20
C LYS A 270 3.43 18.34 -2.49
N ILE A 271 4.38 17.74 -3.20
CA ILE A 271 5.76 17.60 -2.72
C ILE A 271 6.41 18.98 -2.77
N LEU A 272 6.77 19.51 -1.60
CA LEU A 272 7.45 20.80 -1.47
C LEU A 272 8.97 20.66 -1.49
N GLN A 273 9.48 19.50 -1.07
CA GLN A 273 10.89 19.20 -1.02
C GLN A 273 11.12 17.69 -0.99
N THR A 274 12.14 17.23 -1.73
CA THR A 274 12.67 15.87 -1.67
C THR A 274 14.11 15.93 -1.21
N VAL A 275 14.46 15.15 -0.19
CA VAL A 275 15.83 15.06 0.33
C VAL A 275 16.31 13.62 0.22
N ASN A 276 17.46 13.44 -0.44
CA ASN A 276 18.15 12.16 -0.56
C ASN A 276 19.37 12.18 0.36
N MET A 277 19.40 11.30 1.35
CA MET A 277 20.44 11.17 2.37
C MET A 277 21.37 9.97 2.10
N ALA A 278 20.85 8.90 1.48
CA ALA A 278 21.60 7.70 1.15
C ALA A 278 21.11 7.07 -0.18
N PRO A 279 21.92 6.19 -0.81
CA PRO A 279 21.50 5.48 -2.03
C PRO A 279 20.23 4.64 -1.79
N LYS A 280 19.45 4.43 -2.86
CA LYS A 280 18.15 3.73 -2.80
C LYS A 280 18.33 2.32 -2.21
N PRO A 281 17.67 1.99 -1.09
CA PRO A 281 17.78 0.65 -0.55
C PRO A 281 16.83 -0.32 -1.23
N THR A 282 16.96 -1.56 -0.81
CA THR A 282 15.86 -2.51 -0.85
C THR A 282 14.75 -2.10 0.11
N GLN A 283 13.53 -2.01 -0.41
CA GLN A 283 12.36 -1.50 0.31
C GLN A 283 11.57 -2.63 0.95
N LEU A 284 10.98 -2.32 2.11
CA LEU A 284 10.00 -3.18 2.75
C LEU A 284 8.68 -3.14 1.97
N ALA A 285 8.08 -4.29 1.67
CA ALA A 285 6.77 -4.34 1.05
C ALA A 285 5.91 -5.49 1.59
N HIS A 286 4.61 -5.38 1.35
CA HIS A 286 3.62 -6.42 1.63
C HIS A 286 3.10 -7.04 0.33
N ILE A 287 2.95 -8.36 0.36
CA ILE A 287 2.17 -9.13 -0.61
C ILE A 287 1.22 -10.08 0.13
N HIS A 288 0.15 -10.52 -0.52
CA HIS A 288 -0.76 -11.48 0.10
C HIS A 288 -0.12 -12.88 0.17
N PHE A 289 -0.43 -13.66 1.20
CA PHE A 289 0.12 -15.02 1.37
C PHE A 289 -0.11 -15.95 0.17
N LEU A 290 -1.28 -15.90 -0.45
CA LEU A 290 -1.55 -16.69 -1.67
C LEU A 290 -0.64 -16.31 -2.84
N HIS A 291 -0.30 -15.03 -2.96
CA HIS A 291 0.63 -14.54 -3.98
C HIS A 291 2.04 -15.07 -3.71
N TYR A 292 2.49 -14.98 -2.46
CA TYR A 292 3.76 -15.55 -2.03
C TYR A 292 3.89 -17.06 -2.33
N LEU A 293 2.84 -17.85 -2.07
CA LEU A 293 2.81 -19.29 -2.40
C LEU A 293 2.81 -19.57 -3.91
N GLN A 294 2.38 -18.61 -4.73
CA GLN A 294 2.39 -18.73 -6.18
C GLN A 294 3.76 -18.41 -6.76
N LEU A 295 4.38 -17.31 -6.31
CA LEU A 295 5.76 -16.96 -6.65
C LEU A 295 6.69 -18.16 -6.38
N LYS A 296 6.64 -18.70 -5.15
CA LYS A 296 7.43 -19.89 -4.77
C LYS A 296 7.26 -21.09 -5.69
N LYS A 297 6.05 -21.30 -6.23
CA LYS A 297 5.78 -22.41 -7.14
C LYS A 297 6.51 -22.25 -8.47
N PHE A 298 6.71 -21.02 -8.93
CA PHE A 298 7.39 -20.71 -10.19
C PHE A 298 8.90 -20.46 -10.03
N GLY A 299 9.45 -20.65 -8.83
CA GLY A 299 10.86 -20.33 -8.55
C GLY A 299 11.17 -18.84 -8.47
N GLU A 300 10.15 -18.00 -8.61
CA GLU A 300 10.23 -16.56 -8.34
C GLU A 300 10.12 -16.38 -6.83
N ASN A 301 11.06 -15.73 -6.18
CA ASN A 301 10.86 -15.40 -4.77
C ASN A 301 11.48 -14.08 -4.35
N TYR A 302 10.65 -13.19 -3.82
CA TYR A 302 11.17 -12.14 -2.96
C TYR A 302 11.72 -12.78 -1.68
N PRO A 303 12.89 -12.36 -1.18
CA PRO A 303 13.36 -12.82 0.11
C PRO A 303 12.29 -12.56 1.17
N LYS A 304 11.75 -13.65 1.75
CA LYS A 304 10.80 -13.57 2.86
C LYS A 304 11.56 -13.12 4.09
N VAL A 305 10.88 -12.29 4.86
CA VAL A 305 11.43 -11.74 6.08
C VAL A 305 10.53 -12.18 7.24
N ASP A 306 11.03 -13.10 8.07
CA ASP A 306 10.31 -13.63 9.26
C ASP A 306 10.22 -12.62 10.42
#